data_AF-A0A958G389-F1
#
_entry.id   AF-A0A958G389-F1
#
_cell.length_a   1.000
_cell.length_b   1.000
_cell.length_c   1.000
_cell.angle_alpha   90.00
_cell.angle_beta   90.00
_cell.angle_gamma   90.00
#
_symmetry.space_group_name_H-M   'P 1'
#
loop_
_entity.id
_entity.type
_entity.pdbx_description
1 polymer ?
#
loop_
_entity_poly.entity_id
_entity_poly.type
_entity_poly.pdbx_seq_one_letter_code
_entity_poly.pdbx_strand_id
1 'polypeptide(L)'
;MPQQPLDVLQQYFQFDSFRGAQEEIINRLVFSADGGDHCLVLMPTGGGKSLCYQVPALCFEGGTLVLSPLIALMQDQVDALRRKNIPA
;
A
#
# COMPACT_ATOMS: atom_id res chain seq x y z
N MET A 1 -1.24 13.53 12.06
CA MET A 1 -0.32 13.46 10.90
C MET A 1 -0.23 12.00 10.50
N PRO A 2 -0.23 11.67 9.20
CA PRO A 2 -0.19 10.28 8.76
C PRO A 2 1.07 9.57 9.28
N GLN A 3 0.98 8.27 9.55
CA GLN A 3 2.14 7.47 9.96
C GLN A 3 3.19 7.47 8.84
N GLN A 4 4.48 7.48 9.20
CA GLN A 4 5.55 7.40 8.21
C GLN A 4 5.46 6.07 7.44
N PRO A 5 5.50 6.07 6.09
CA PRO A 5 5.38 4.85 5.31
C PRO A 5 6.39 3.77 5.63
N LEU A 6 7.63 4.15 5.97
CA LEU A 6 8.68 3.21 6.33
C LEU A 6 8.38 2.48 7.64
N ASP A 7 7.80 3.18 8.63
CA ASP A 7 7.40 2.57 9.90
C ASP A 7 6.29 1.54 9.67
N VAL A 8 5.31 1.86 8.82
CA VAL A 8 4.24 0.92 8.42
C VAL A 8 4.82 -0.30 7.70
N LEU A 9 5.76 -0.08 6.79
CA LEU A 9 6.44 -1.16 6.06
C LEU A 9 7.15 -2.12 7.02
N GLN A 10 7.91 -1.59 7.96
CA GLN A 10 8.64 -2.39 8.95
C GLN A 10 7.68 -3.12 9.90
N GLN A 11 6.69 -2.40 10.45
CA GLN A 11 5.74 -2.93 11.43
C GLN A 11 4.90 -4.08 10.86
N TYR A 12 4.32 -3.90 9.68
CA TYR A 12 3.33 -4.84 9.14
C TYR A 12 3.90 -5.79 8.09
N PHE A 13 4.87 -5.36 7.30
CA PHE A 13 5.39 -6.13 6.17
C PHE A 13 6.80 -6.70 6.42
N GLN A 14 7.44 -6.34 7.54
CA GLN A 14 8.75 -6.86 7.95
C GLN A 14 9.84 -6.67 6.86
N PHE A 15 9.79 -5.52 6.18
CA PHE A 15 10.81 -5.11 5.23
C PHE A 15 11.54 -3.86 5.73
N ASP A 16 12.85 -3.85 5.58
CA ASP A 16 13.71 -2.73 6.03
C ASP A 16 13.72 -1.57 5.03
N SER A 17 13.35 -1.82 3.77
CA SER A 17 13.34 -0.82 2.70
C SER A 17 12.34 -1.13 1.59
N PHE A 18 11.91 -0.07 0.92
CA PHE A 18 11.13 -0.14 -0.31
C PHE A 18 12.01 -0.59 -1.49
N ARG A 19 11.37 -1.18 -2.50
CA ARG A 19 12.05 -1.64 -3.73
C ARG A 19 11.69 -0.74 -4.91
N GLY A 20 12.71 -0.37 -5.70
CA GLY A 20 12.52 0.40 -6.92
C GLY A 20 11.74 1.69 -6.68
N ALA A 21 10.70 1.94 -7.48
CA ALA A 21 9.89 3.15 -7.40
C ALA A 21 8.83 3.15 -6.27
N GLN A 22 8.76 2.12 -5.43
CA GLN A 22 7.72 2.02 -4.39
C GLN A 22 7.72 3.22 -3.44
N GLU A 23 8.89 3.63 -2.95
CA GLU A 23 9.02 4.75 -2.01
C GLU A 23 8.53 6.06 -2.64
N GLU A 24 8.94 6.34 -3.87
CA GLU A 24 8.52 7.54 -4.62
C GLU A 24 7.00 7.58 -4.81
N ILE A 25 6.41 6.45 -5.25
CA ILE A 25 4.96 6.33 -5.46
C ILE A 25 4.21 6.55 -4.14
N ILE A 26 4.64 5.89 -3.06
CA ILE A 26 3.97 5.96 -1.75
C ILE A 26 4.08 7.36 -1.16
N ASN A 27 5.26 7.99 -1.23
CA ASN A 27 5.47 9.35 -0.72
C ASN A 27 4.62 10.37 -1.50
N ARG A 28 4.46 10.18 -2.82
CA ARG A 28 3.56 11.00 -3.64
C ARG A 28 2.11 10.91 -3.18
N LEU A 29 1.64 9.72 -2.83
CA LEU A 29 0.28 9.49 -2.33
C LEU A 29 0.09 10.03 -0.90
N VAL A 30 1.10 9.91 -0.04
CA VAL A 30 0.97 10.23 1.40
C VAL A 30 1.24 11.69 1.73
N PHE A 31 2.21 12.33 1.06
CA PHE A 31 2.72 13.66 1.43
C PHE A 31 2.41 14.78 0.44
N SER A 32 1.52 14.54 -0.52
CA SER A 32 1.03 15.59 -1.43
C SER A 32 0.42 16.77 -0.66
N ALA A 33 0.71 17.99 -1.12
CA ALA A 33 0.32 19.25 -0.47
C ALA A 33 -1.20 19.41 -0.26
N ASP A 34 -2.01 18.71 -1.08
CA ASP A 34 -3.47 18.78 -1.05
C ASP A 34 -4.14 17.57 -0.37
N GLY A 35 -3.36 16.70 0.30
CA GLY A 35 -3.90 15.52 1.00
C GLY A 35 -4.07 14.28 0.13
N GLY A 36 -3.37 14.22 -1.01
CA GLY A 36 -3.28 13.04 -1.89
C GLY A 36 -3.15 13.44 -3.36
N ASP A 37 -2.09 12.99 -4.05
CA ASP A 37 -1.95 13.18 -5.50
C ASP A 37 -2.32 11.87 -6.23
N HIS A 38 -2.59 11.94 -7.53
CA HIS A 38 -2.91 10.79 -8.36
C HIS A 38 -1.67 10.23 -9.05
N CYS A 39 -1.59 8.91 -9.18
CA CYS A 39 -0.50 8.25 -9.91
C CYS A 39 -1.01 7.13 -10.82
N LEU A 40 -0.45 7.04 -12.02
CA LEU A 40 -0.53 5.85 -12.86
C LEU A 40 0.75 5.04 -12.67
N VAL A 41 0.61 3.81 -12.16
CA VAL A 41 1.73 2.95 -11.82
C VAL A 41 1.85 1.81 -12.83
N LEU A 42 2.94 1.80 -13.59
CA LEU A 42 3.29 0.70 -14.50
C LEU A 42 4.39 -0.15 -13.85
N MET A 43 4.02 -1.33 -13.36
CA MET A 43 4.94 -2.27 -12.73
C MET A 43 4.71 -3.68 -13.24
N PRO A 44 5.77 -4.49 -13.40
CA PRO A 44 5.62 -5.89 -13.79
C PRO A 44 4.88 -6.70 -12.70
N THR A 45 4.30 -7.83 -13.10
CA THR A 45 3.80 -8.82 -12.14
C THR A 45 4.93 -9.24 -11.19
N GLY A 46 4.63 -9.33 -9.89
CA GLY A 46 5.65 -9.60 -8.86
C GLY A 46 6.46 -8.38 -8.42
N GLY A 47 6.36 -7.22 -9.10
CA GLY A 47 7.07 -5.99 -8.74
C GLY A 47 6.60 -5.33 -7.43
N GLY A 48 5.67 -5.92 -6.70
CA GLY A 48 5.18 -5.40 -5.42
C GLY A 48 4.21 -4.21 -5.54
N LYS A 49 3.45 -4.12 -6.64
CA LYS A 49 2.46 -3.05 -6.86
C LYS A 49 1.40 -2.91 -5.75
N SER A 50 1.11 -3.99 -5.02
CA SER A 50 0.11 -3.96 -3.95
C SER A 50 0.55 -3.14 -2.75
N LEU A 51 1.86 -3.13 -2.44
CA LEU A 51 2.42 -2.30 -1.38
C LEU A 51 2.17 -0.81 -1.63
N CYS A 52 2.15 -0.39 -2.91
CA CYS A 52 1.93 1.00 -3.30
C CYS A 52 0.55 1.55 -2.94
N TYR A 53 -0.44 0.71 -2.59
CA TYR A 53 -1.73 1.16 -2.03
C TYR A 53 -1.99 0.62 -0.62
N GLN A 54 -1.40 -0.52 -0.25
CA GLN A 54 -1.57 -1.10 1.10
C GLN A 54 -0.83 -0.30 2.18
N VAL A 55 0.37 0.20 1.90
CA VAL A 55 1.10 1.03 2.86
C VAL A 55 0.40 2.38 3.07
N PRO A 56 0.03 3.13 2.01
CA PRO A 56 -0.79 4.33 2.18
C PRO A 56 -2.09 4.08 2.95
N ALA A 57 -2.77 2.96 2.71
CA ALA A 57 -4.02 2.63 3.40
C ALA A 57 -3.87 2.53 4.94
N LEU A 58 -2.67 2.23 5.43
CA LEU A 58 -2.36 2.15 6.86
C LEU A 58 -1.76 3.44 7.41
N CYS A 59 -1.34 4.37 6.55
CA CYS A 59 -0.84 5.69 6.95
C CYS A 59 -1.97 6.64 7.37
N PHE A 60 -3.19 6.43 6.89
CA PHE A 60 -4.35 7.28 7.13
C PHE A 60 -5.38 6.62 8.05
N GLU A 61 -6.15 7.44 8.77
CA GLU A 61 -7.33 6.96 9.48
C GLU A 61 -8.46 6.62 8.49
N GLY A 62 -9.29 5.64 8.84
CA GLY A 62 -10.39 5.17 7.99
C GLY A 62 -10.03 3.94 7.17
N GLY A 63 -10.63 3.82 5.99
CA GLY A 63 -10.46 2.66 5.10
C GLY A 63 -10.13 3.07 3.67
N THR A 64 -9.40 2.22 2.96
CA THR A 64 -9.09 2.39 1.53
C THR A 64 -9.96 1.47 0.68
N LEU A 65 -10.59 2.03 -0.36
CA LEU A 65 -11.36 1.26 -1.33
C LEU A 65 -10.46 0.78 -2.47
N VAL A 66 -10.34 -0.54 -2.62
CA VAL A 66 -9.61 -1.17 -3.73
C VAL A 66 -10.61 -1.79 -4.70
N LEU A 67 -10.65 -1.28 -5.93
CA LEU A 67 -11.47 -1.85 -7.00
C LEU A 67 -10.65 -2.88 -7.78
N SER A 68 -11.14 -4.12 -7.85
CA SER A 68 -10.46 -5.21 -8.55
C SER A 68 -11.47 -6.05 -9.34
N PRO A 69 -11.17 -6.44 -10.60
CA PRO A 69 -12.11 -7.17 -11.43
C PRO A 69 -12.23 -8.67 -11.11
N LEU A 70 -11.31 -9.24 -10.32
CA LEU A 70 -11.20 -10.68 -10.12
C LEU A 70 -11.40 -11.09 -8.66
N ILE A 71 -12.45 -11.86 -8.37
CA ILE A 71 -12.78 -12.33 -7.01
C ILE A 71 -11.65 -13.15 -6.40
N ALA A 72 -11.06 -14.07 -7.15
CA ALA A 72 -9.93 -14.87 -6.68
C ALA A 72 -8.76 -13.99 -6.23
N LEU A 73 -8.44 -12.95 -7.01
CA LEU A 73 -7.37 -12.01 -6.66
C LEU A 73 -7.73 -11.18 -5.41
N MET A 74 -9.00 -10.78 -5.26
CA MET A 74 -9.45 -10.09 -4.05
C MET A 74 -9.27 -10.97 -2.81
N GLN A 75 -9.67 -12.24 -2.89
CA GLN A 75 -9.54 -13.20 -1.80
C GLN A 75 -8.06 -13.39 -1.40
N ASP A 76 -7.17 -13.58 -2.37
CA ASP A 76 -5.74 -13.74 -2.12
C ASP A 76 -5.13 -12.52 -1.39
N GLN A 77 -5.54 -11.30 -1.75
CA GLN A 77 -5.07 -10.07 -1.11
C GLN A 77 -5.61 -9.94 0.32
N VAL A 78 -6.90 -10.20 0.53
CA VAL A 78 -7.54 -10.15 1.85
C VAL A 78 -6.90 -11.17 2.80
N ASP A 79 -6.71 -12.41 2.34
CA ASP A 79 -6.08 -13.45 3.16
C ASP A 79 -4.62 -13.11 3.48
N ALA A 80 -3.89 -12.51 2.54
CA ALA A 80 -2.51 -12.06 2.77
C ALA A 80 -2.41 -10.90 3.78
N LEU A 81 -3.43 -10.03 3.88
CA LEU A 81 -3.51 -8.95 4.86
C LEU A 81 -3.92 -9.50 6.24
N ARG A 82 -4.93 -10.37 6.30
CA ARG A 82 -5.37 -11.02 7.54
C ARG A 82 -4.27 -11.84 8.21
N ARG A 83 -3.44 -12.55 7.44
CA ARG A 83 -2.24 -13.25 7.96
C ARG A 83 -1.23 -12.31 8.62
N LYS A 84 -1.25 -11.01 8.31
CA LYS A 84 -0.41 -9.98 8.93
C LYS A 84 -1.15 -9.22 10.04
N ASN A 85 -2.31 -9.71 10.47
CA ASN A 85 -3.21 -9.06 11.43
C ASN A 85 -3.68 -7.65 10.98
N ILE A 86 -3.79 -7.44 9.67
CA ILE A 86 -4.37 -6.21 9.10
C ILE A 86 -5.86 -6.48 8.80
N PRO A 87 -6.79 -5.67 9.34
CA PRO A 87 -8.21 -5.76 9.00
C PRO A 87 -8.46 -5.44 7.52
N ALA A 88 -9.10 -6.38 6.81
CA ALA A 88 -9.47 -6.27 5.40
C ALA A 88 -10.65 -7.20 5.06
#